data_AF-A0A7W9EG13-F1
#
_entry.id   AF-A0A7W9EG13-F1
#
_cell.length_a   1.000
_cell.length_b   1.000
_cell.length_c   1.000
_cell.angle_alpha   90.00
_cell.angle_beta   90.00
_cell.angle_gamma   90.00
#
_symmetry.space_group_name_H-M   'P 1'
#
loop_
_entity.id
_entity.type
_entity.pdbx_description
1 polymer ?
#
loop_
_entity_poly.entity_id
_entity_poly.type
_entity_poly.pdbx_seq_one_letter_code
_entity_poly.pdbx_strand_id
1 'polypeptide(L)'
;MKTSFRIAILALCLGSAAPAVAAPVIVSVNTSFAASPFTFTSGDSVFTFSATGDFTAPTAIKTGGTGKVNTIFGQPTTNFVDRSTLTFGRNDQYGAFAAATPIRFSNGENFIGLQATSGGSIFYGFAYTSDNILKSYGFENVAGRAITATTAGPVPEPATWAMMLTGFGAVGSAMRRRRSLKPQFA
;
A
#
# COMPACT_ATOMS: atom_id res chain seq x y z
N MET A 1 4.19 3.09 68.44
CA MET A 1 3.59 3.65 67.19
C MET A 1 4.70 3.95 66.19
N LYS A 2 4.54 3.51 64.93
CA LYS A 2 5.04 4.10 63.66
C LYS A 2 5.45 3.00 62.66
N THR A 3 4.45 2.43 61.98
CA THR A 3 4.62 1.64 60.75
C THR A 3 4.74 2.61 59.56
N SER A 4 5.83 2.51 58.81
CA SER A 4 6.09 3.39 57.65
C SER A 4 5.48 2.79 56.39
N PHE A 5 4.46 3.45 55.84
CA PHE A 5 3.82 3.09 54.57
C PHE A 5 4.66 3.66 53.41
N ARG A 6 5.18 2.81 52.53
CA ARG A 6 5.86 3.24 51.29
C ARG A 6 4.86 3.14 50.14
N ILE A 7 4.45 4.29 49.59
CA ILE A 7 3.62 4.39 48.39
C ILE A 7 4.56 4.39 47.18
N ALA A 8 4.48 3.35 46.35
CA ALA A 8 5.15 3.31 45.05
C ALA A 8 4.28 4.06 44.03
N ILE A 9 4.81 5.16 43.49
CA ILE A 9 4.17 5.94 42.43
C ILE A 9 4.49 5.27 41.10
N LEU A 10 3.46 4.74 40.44
CA LEU A 10 3.53 4.22 39.07
C LEU A 10 3.54 5.41 38.11
N ALA A 11 4.65 5.67 37.44
CA ALA A 11 4.74 6.69 36.40
C ALA A 11 3.99 6.21 35.14
N LEU A 12 2.83 6.80 34.88
CA LEU A 12 2.05 6.57 33.67
C LEU A 12 2.72 7.36 32.52
N CYS A 13 3.45 6.66 31.65
CA CYS A 13 3.94 7.24 30.40
C CYS A 13 2.74 7.56 29.49
N LEU A 14 2.27 8.80 29.55
CA LEU A 14 1.40 9.41 28.54
C LEU A 14 2.22 9.62 27.26
N GLY A 15 2.50 8.53 26.56
CA GLY A 15 2.97 8.62 25.18
C GLY A 15 1.86 9.27 24.37
N SER A 16 2.11 10.49 23.88
CA SER A 16 1.23 11.17 22.95
C SER A 16 0.99 10.25 21.75
N ALA A 17 -0.20 9.65 21.68
CA ALA A 17 -0.61 8.91 20.50
C ALA A 17 -0.64 9.91 19.33
N ALA A 18 0.27 9.75 18.37
CA ALA A 18 0.19 10.49 17.12
C ALA A 18 -1.20 10.22 16.51
N PRO A 19 -1.89 11.24 15.98
CA PRO A 19 -3.22 11.06 15.41
C PRO A 19 -3.15 9.98 14.33
N ALA A 20 -3.94 8.92 14.49
CA ALA A 20 -4.06 7.85 13.51
C ALA A 20 -4.77 8.41 12.27
N VAL A 21 -4.00 8.87 11.29
CA VAL A 21 -4.52 9.23 9.98
C VAL A 21 -4.88 7.94 9.25
N ALA A 22 -6.04 7.90 8.60
CA ALA A 22 -6.47 6.73 7.84
C ALA A 22 -5.45 6.41 6.74
N ALA A 23 -4.89 5.19 6.81
CA ALA A 23 -3.93 4.72 5.81
C ALA A 23 -4.57 4.69 4.42
N PRO A 24 -3.82 5.03 3.35
CA PRO A 24 -4.33 4.96 1.98
C PRO A 24 -4.78 3.53 1.65
N VAL A 25 -5.88 3.41 0.91
CA VAL A 25 -6.38 2.09 0.46
C VAL A 25 -5.57 1.67 -0.76
N ILE A 26 -4.80 0.58 -0.63
CA ILE A 26 -4.00 0.00 -1.70
C ILE A 26 -4.74 -1.22 -2.25
N VAL A 27 -4.98 -1.24 -3.56
CA VAL A 27 -5.57 -2.36 -4.27
C VAL A 27 -4.45 -3.25 -4.82
N SER A 28 -4.41 -4.49 -4.35
CA SER A 28 -3.51 -5.52 -4.88
C SER A 28 -4.13 -6.15 -6.13
N VAL A 29 -3.38 -6.23 -7.22
CA VAL A 29 -3.86 -6.66 -8.54
C VAL A 29 -3.08 -7.88 -9.05
N ASN A 30 -1.76 -7.79 -9.10
CA ASN A 30 -0.84 -8.79 -9.63
C ASN A 30 -1.30 -9.41 -10.98
N THR A 31 -1.64 -8.56 -11.96
CA THR A 31 -2.16 -8.98 -13.27
C THR A 31 -1.24 -8.54 -14.39
N SER A 32 -0.95 -9.45 -15.31
CA SER A 32 -0.18 -9.15 -16.53
C SER A 32 -1.06 -8.47 -17.58
N PHE A 33 -0.55 -7.40 -18.17
CA PHE A 33 -1.14 -6.71 -19.31
C PHE A 33 -0.38 -7.00 -20.63
N ALA A 34 0.36 -8.11 -20.68
CA ALA A 34 1.09 -8.54 -21.88
C ALA A 34 0.17 -8.96 -23.03
N ALA A 35 -0.97 -9.58 -22.73
CA ALA A 35 -1.92 -10.06 -23.75
C ALA A 35 -3.05 -9.07 -24.03
N SER A 36 -3.49 -8.31 -23.01
CA SER A 36 -4.53 -7.30 -23.13
C SER A 36 -4.27 -6.13 -22.18
N PRO A 37 -4.68 -4.89 -22.54
CA PRO A 37 -4.53 -3.75 -21.65
C PRO A 37 -5.32 -3.91 -20.36
N PHE A 38 -4.71 -3.54 -19.24
CA PHE A 38 -5.38 -3.46 -17.94
C PHE A 38 -5.88 -2.04 -17.71
N THR A 39 -7.18 -1.88 -17.43
CA THR A 39 -7.78 -0.57 -17.18
C THR A 39 -8.45 -0.53 -15.81
N PHE A 40 -8.23 0.57 -15.08
CA PHE A 40 -8.98 0.87 -13.86
C PHE A 40 -9.38 2.36 -13.83
N THR A 41 -10.34 2.68 -12.98
CA THR A 41 -10.87 4.03 -12.81
C THR A 41 -10.79 4.47 -11.35
N SER A 42 -10.65 5.78 -11.14
CA SER A 42 -10.71 6.42 -9.84
C SER A 42 -11.41 7.77 -10.01
N GLY A 43 -12.64 7.88 -9.51
CA GLY A 43 -13.50 9.02 -9.81
C GLY A 43 -13.71 9.19 -11.31
N ASP A 44 -13.40 10.38 -11.82
CA ASP A 44 -13.54 10.75 -13.24
C ASP A 44 -12.28 10.41 -14.07
N SER A 45 -11.30 9.76 -13.45
CA SER A 45 -10.00 9.45 -14.05
C SER A 45 -9.93 7.98 -14.49
N VAL A 46 -9.35 7.75 -15.67
CA VAL A 46 -9.15 6.42 -16.24
C VAL A 46 -7.66 6.22 -16.49
N PHE A 47 -7.14 5.06 -16.11
CA PHE A 47 -5.76 4.64 -16.35
C PHE A 47 -5.74 3.30 -17.05
N THR A 48 -5.06 3.23 -18.18
CA THR A 48 -4.90 2.01 -18.96
C THR A 48 -3.42 1.70 -19.14
N PHE A 49 -2.99 0.55 -18.63
CA PHE A 49 -1.66 -0.01 -18.80
C PHE A 49 -1.67 -1.04 -19.94
N SER A 50 -0.67 -0.98 -20.81
CA SER A 50 -0.53 -1.90 -21.95
C SER A 50 0.93 -2.26 -22.17
N ALA A 51 1.19 -3.45 -22.71
CA ALA A 51 2.53 -3.81 -23.11
C ALA A 51 2.92 -3.15 -24.44
N THR A 52 4.20 -2.80 -24.60
CA THR A 52 4.75 -2.20 -25.82
C THR A 52 5.54 -3.19 -26.68
N GLY A 53 6.01 -4.29 -26.07
CA GLY A 53 6.98 -5.21 -26.68
C GLY A 53 8.43 -4.72 -26.64
N ASP A 54 8.70 -3.52 -26.13
CA ASP A 54 10.06 -2.98 -25.95
C ASP A 54 10.64 -3.49 -24.62
N PHE A 55 11.85 -4.06 -24.65
CA PHE A 55 12.53 -4.53 -23.45
C PHE A 55 12.89 -3.40 -22.47
N THR A 56 13.16 -2.19 -22.97
CA THR A 56 13.57 -1.03 -22.15
C THR A 56 12.40 -0.16 -21.72
N ALA A 57 11.25 -0.32 -22.37
CA ALA A 57 10.02 0.42 -22.05
C ALA A 57 8.80 -0.51 -22.14
N PRO A 58 8.78 -1.66 -21.43
CA PRO A 58 7.78 -2.70 -21.62
C PRO A 58 6.35 -2.22 -21.33
N THR A 59 6.21 -1.20 -20.49
CA THR A 59 4.94 -0.62 -20.08
C THR A 59 4.64 0.65 -20.86
N ALA A 60 3.42 0.78 -21.36
CA ALA A 60 2.83 2.04 -21.80
C ALA A 60 1.63 2.40 -20.93
N ILE A 61 1.37 3.70 -20.82
CA ILE A 61 0.19 4.23 -20.15
C ILE A 61 -0.61 5.12 -21.09
N LYS A 62 -1.93 4.95 -21.04
CA LYS A 62 -2.91 5.87 -21.57
C LYS A 62 -3.75 6.38 -20.40
N THR A 63 -4.03 7.67 -20.36
CA THR A 63 -4.98 8.27 -19.43
C THR A 63 -6.23 8.73 -20.16
N GLY A 64 -7.35 8.70 -19.44
CA GLY A 64 -8.66 9.16 -19.91
C GLY A 64 -9.38 9.95 -18.84
N GLY A 65 -10.42 10.68 -19.26
CA GLY A 65 -11.14 11.61 -18.38
C GLY A 65 -10.18 12.66 -17.80
N THR A 66 -10.13 12.73 -16.48
CA THR A 66 -9.25 13.66 -15.74
C THR A 66 -7.92 13.06 -15.28
N GLY A 67 -7.65 11.79 -15.63
CA GLY A 67 -6.48 11.06 -15.16
C GLY A 67 -5.16 11.62 -15.70
N LYS A 68 -4.17 11.74 -14.83
CA LYS A 68 -2.80 12.14 -15.19
C LYS A 68 -1.77 11.26 -14.49
N VAL A 69 -0.60 11.17 -15.08
CA VAL A 69 0.54 10.41 -14.55
C VAL A 69 1.73 11.35 -14.33
N ASN A 70 2.62 11.01 -13.41
CA ASN A 70 3.85 11.75 -13.19
C ASN A 70 4.70 11.77 -14.48
N THR A 71 5.33 12.91 -14.73
CA THR A 71 6.08 13.17 -15.95
C THR A 71 7.39 13.88 -15.68
N ILE A 72 8.33 13.68 -16.61
CA ILE A 72 9.53 14.49 -16.73
C ILE A 72 9.57 15.00 -18.17
N PHE A 73 9.67 16.33 -18.34
CA PHE A 73 9.67 16.98 -19.66
C PHE A 73 8.49 16.57 -20.56
N GLY A 74 7.30 16.38 -19.97
CA GLY A 74 6.08 16.04 -20.70
C GLY A 74 5.98 14.57 -21.15
N GLN A 75 6.90 13.72 -20.72
CA GLN A 75 6.86 12.27 -20.99
C GLN A 75 6.56 11.51 -19.70
N PRO A 76 5.82 10.38 -19.76
CA PRO A 76 5.53 9.59 -18.57
C PRO A 76 6.84 9.01 -18.03
N THR A 77 6.97 8.99 -16.71
CA THR A 77 8.18 8.52 -16.04
C THR A 77 7.85 7.45 -15.00
N THR A 78 8.80 6.53 -14.81
CA THR A 78 8.87 5.72 -13.60
C THR A 78 9.79 6.38 -12.57
N ASN A 79 9.64 5.96 -11.32
CA ASN A 79 10.57 6.23 -10.25
C ASN A 79 11.10 4.88 -9.74
N PHE A 80 12.41 4.70 -9.84
CA PHE A 80 13.12 3.54 -9.30
C PHE A 80 13.42 3.79 -7.84
N VAL A 81 12.95 2.90 -6.99
CA VAL A 81 13.43 2.90 -5.61
C VAL A 81 13.69 1.47 -5.17
N ASP A 82 14.97 1.16 -4.97
CA ASP A 82 15.39 -0.06 -4.32
C ASP A 82 15.12 0.07 -2.81
N ARG A 83 14.15 -0.69 -2.30
CA ARG A 83 13.88 -0.91 -0.86
C ARG A 83 13.52 0.33 -0.02
N SER A 84 13.14 1.44 -0.64
CA SER A 84 12.64 2.64 0.05
C SER A 84 11.23 3.02 -0.44
N THR A 85 10.62 4.01 0.21
CA THR A 85 9.31 4.53 -0.14
C THR A 85 9.42 5.79 -0.98
N LEU A 86 8.48 6.00 -1.89
CA LEU A 86 8.36 7.24 -2.68
C LEU A 86 7.12 8.00 -2.24
N THR A 87 7.14 9.32 -2.34
CA THR A 87 5.97 10.15 -2.06
C THR A 87 5.57 10.89 -3.33
N PHE A 88 4.30 10.81 -3.69
CA PHE A 88 3.71 11.54 -4.81
C PHE A 88 2.72 12.57 -4.29
N GLY A 89 2.76 13.79 -4.82
CA GLY A 89 1.88 14.86 -4.36
C GLY A 89 1.88 16.09 -5.24
N ARG A 90 1.33 17.19 -4.70
CA ARG A 90 1.10 18.44 -5.44
C ARG A 90 2.33 19.04 -6.13
N ASN A 91 3.53 18.76 -5.63
CA ASN A 91 4.75 19.37 -6.12
C ASN A 91 5.34 18.63 -7.34
N ASP A 92 4.84 17.44 -7.66
CA ASP A 92 5.26 16.68 -8.82
C ASP A 92 4.59 17.18 -10.11
N GLN A 93 5.18 16.87 -11.26
CA GLN A 93 4.65 17.27 -12.56
C GLN A 93 3.77 16.16 -13.13
N TYR A 94 2.52 16.48 -13.46
CA TYR A 94 1.57 15.50 -14.01
C TYR A 94 1.11 15.87 -15.42
N GLY A 95 1.02 14.87 -16.29
CA GLY A 95 0.56 14.99 -17.68
C GLY A 95 -0.52 13.98 -18.03
N ALA A 96 -1.38 14.35 -18.99
CA ALA A 96 -2.39 13.47 -19.55
C ALA A 96 -1.88 12.88 -20.88
N PHE A 97 -2.20 11.61 -21.14
CA PHE A 97 -1.73 10.87 -22.30
C PHE A 97 -2.90 10.18 -23.00
N ALA A 98 -3.50 10.85 -23.99
CA ALA A 98 -4.68 10.34 -24.69
C ALA A 98 -4.40 9.07 -25.54
N ALA A 99 -3.14 8.85 -25.90
CA ALA A 99 -2.66 7.64 -26.58
C ALA A 99 -1.76 6.83 -25.64
N ALA A 100 -1.66 5.52 -25.88
CA ALA A 100 -0.75 4.65 -25.15
C ALA A 100 0.70 5.13 -25.38
N THR A 101 1.30 5.69 -24.34
CA THR A 101 2.63 6.30 -24.40
C THR A 101 3.60 5.42 -23.61
N PRO A 102 4.69 4.92 -24.23
CA PRO A 102 5.69 4.12 -23.53
C PRO A 102 6.30 4.87 -22.36
N ILE A 103 6.46 4.17 -21.24
CA ILE A 103 7.17 4.66 -20.07
C ILE A 103 8.59 4.15 -20.15
N ARG A 104 9.55 5.05 -20.39
CA ARG A 104 10.94 4.68 -20.55
C ARG A 104 11.49 4.09 -19.26
N PHE A 105 12.33 3.06 -19.39
CA PHE A 105 12.98 2.37 -18.28
C PHE A 105 11.99 1.66 -17.34
N SER A 106 10.80 1.29 -17.82
CA SER A 106 9.82 0.57 -16.99
C SER A 106 10.11 -0.93 -16.83
N ASN A 107 11.28 -1.39 -17.26
CA ASN A 107 11.77 -2.74 -17.06
C ASN A 107 12.28 -2.90 -15.62
N GLY A 108 11.66 -3.79 -14.86
CA GLY A 108 11.85 -3.95 -13.42
C GLY A 108 10.75 -3.32 -12.57
N GLU A 109 11.01 -3.27 -11.25
CA GLU A 109 10.08 -2.79 -10.24
C GLU A 109 10.06 -1.26 -10.19
N ASN A 110 8.90 -0.69 -10.48
CA ASN A 110 8.76 0.74 -10.73
C ASN A 110 7.51 1.29 -10.06
N PHE A 111 7.65 2.48 -9.47
CA PHE A 111 6.51 3.28 -9.05
C PHE A 111 6.21 4.34 -10.09
N ILE A 112 4.92 4.55 -10.33
CA ILE A 112 4.40 5.51 -11.28
C ILE A 112 3.41 6.37 -10.53
N GLY A 113 3.69 7.67 -10.39
CA GLY A 113 2.80 8.60 -9.71
C GLY A 113 1.52 8.84 -10.53
N LEU A 114 0.37 8.83 -9.88
CA LEU A 114 -0.92 9.06 -10.50
C LEU A 114 -1.58 10.30 -9.90
N GLN A 115 -2.44 10.94 -10.67
CA GLN A 115 -3.33 11.99 -10.22
C GLN A 115 -4.71 11.71 -10.79
N ALA A 116 -5.69 11.58 -9.91
CA ALA A 116 -7.08 11.43 -10.22
C ALA A 116 -7.87 12.66 -9.77
N THR A 117 -9.01 12.91 -10.41
CA THR A 117 -10.00 13.87 -9.93
C THR A 117 -11.31 13.14 -9.65
N SER A 118 -11.91 13.42 -8.50
CA SER A 118 -13.24 12.92 -8.12
C SER A 118 -14.03 14.06 -7.48
N GLY A 119 -15.21 14.37 -8.01
CA GLY A 119 -16.06 15.44 -7.49
C GLY A 119 -15.36 16.81 -7.50
N GLY A 120 -14.53 17.08 -8.52
CA GLY A 120 -13.74 18.32 -8.64
C GLY A 120 -12.53 18.42 -7.71
N SER A 121 -12.29 17.42 -6.86
CA SER A 121 -11.13 17.37 -5.96
C SER A 121 -10.03 16.48 -6.52
N ILE A 122 -8.78 16.91 -6.35
CA ILE A 122 -7.60 16.16 -6.82
C ILE A 122 -7.14 15.19 -5.75
N PHE A 123 -6.87 13.95 -6.17
CA PHE A 123 -6.26 12.90 -5.39
C PHE A 123 -4.99 12.41 -6.09
N TYR A 124 -3.89 12.29 -5.38
CA TYR A 124 -2.66 11.66 -5.82
C TYR A 124 -2.73 10.15 -5.58
N GLY A 125 -1.85 9.45 -6.26
CA GLY A 125 -1.87 8.00 -6.28
C GLY A 125 -0.55 7.47 -6.75
N PHE A 126 -0.47 6.15 -6.77
CA PHE A 126 0.62 5.45 -7.42
C PHE A 126 0.12 4.18 -8.07
N ALA A 127 0.82 3.74 -9.10
CA ALA A 127 0.82 2.36 -9.59
C ALA A 127 2.20 1.76 -9.33
N TYR A 128 2.22 0.47 -9.00
CA TYR A 128 3.43 -0.32 -8.85
C TYR A 128 3.44 -1.40 -9.94
N THR A 129 4.45 -1.37 -10.79
CA THR A 129 4.59 -2.30 -11.92
C THR A 129 5.90 -3.07 -11.84
N SER A 130 5.90 -4.28 -12.36
CA SER A 130 7.10 -5.06 -12.67
C SER A 130 6.98 -5.48 -14.12
N ASP A 131 7.76 -4.87 -15.01
CA ASP A 131 7.67 -5.08 -16.46
C ASP A 131 6.22 -4.91 -16.98
N ASN A 132 5.63 -5.99 -17.49
CA ASN A 132 4.27 -6.03 -18.02
C ASN A 132 3.20 -6.41 -16.98
N ILE A 133 3.53 -6.34 -15.69
CA ILE A 133 2.65 -6.75 -14.59
C ILE A 133 2.32 -5.55 -13.73
N LEU A 134 1.02 -5.25 -13.58
CA LEU A 134 0.55 -4.31 -12.57
C LEU A 134 0.39 -5.06 -11.25
N LYS A 135 1.20 -4.72 -10.27
CA LYS A 135 1.23 -5.36 -8.95
C LYS A 135 0.18 -4.77 -8.03
N SER A 136 0.12 -3.44 -7.95
CA SER A 136 -0.86 -2.72 -7.14
C SER A 136 -1.03 -1.29 -7.63
N TYR A 137 -2.10 -0.65 -7.16
CA TYR A 137 -2.27 0.79 -7.25
C TYR A 137 -3.01 1.31 -6.01
N GLY A 138 -2.91 2.59 -5.73
CA GLY A 138 -3.60 3.21 -4.59
C GLY A 138 -3.69 4.72 -4.74
N PHE A 139 -4.63 5.31 -4.02
CA PHE A 139 -4.84 6.75 -3.92
C PHE A 139 -4.96 7.15 -2.46
N GLU A 140 -4.63 8.40 -2.11
CA GLU A 140 -4.96 8.85 -0.77
C GLU A 140 -6.46 9.02 -0.57
N ASN A 141 -6.89 9.00 0.68
CA ASN A 141 -8.31 9.13 1.04
C ASN A 141 -8.73 10.59 1.29
N VAL A 142 -7.80 11.55 1.23
CA VAL A 142 -8.03 12.97 1.50
C VAL A 142 -7.47 13.79 0.36
N ALA A 143 -8.34 14.54 -0.32
CA ALA A 143 -7.94 15.34 -1.46
C ALA A 143 -6.73 16.25 -1.18
N GLY A 144 -5.82 16.31 -2.14
CA GLY A 144 -4.67 17.19 -2.13
C GLY A 144 -3.53 16.77 -1.20
N ARG A 145 -3.62 15.60 -0.54
CA ARG A 145 -2.55 15.09 0.34
C ARG A 145 -1.59 14.21 -0.45
N ALA A 146 -0.31 14.29 -0.16
CA ALA A 146 0.64 13.38 -0.79
C ALA A 146 0.41 11.94 -0.30
N ILE A 147 0.58 10.97 -1.20
CA ILE A 147 0.56 9.55 -0.88
C ILE A 147 1.99 9.02 -0.86
N THR A 148 2.31 8.22 0.17
CA THR A 148 3.56 7.46 0.19
C THR A 148 3.31 6.11 -0.44
N ALA A 149 3.91 5.90 -1.62
CA ALA A 149 3.90 4.64 -2.33
C ALA A 149 4.69 3.60 -1.55
N THR A 150 4.03 2.48 -1.28
CA THR A 150 4.60 1.31 -0.63
C THR A 150 4.21 0.08 -1.44
N THR A 151 5.07 -0.92 -1.47
CA THR A 151 4.64 -2.25 -1.88
C THR A 151 3.61 -2.75 -0.88
N ALA A 152 2.56 -3.44 -1.34
CA ALA A 152 1.63 -4.07 -0.41
C ALA A 152 2.44 -5.03 0.47
N GLY A 153 2.49 -4.75 1.78
CA GLY A 153 3.26 -5.56 2.71
C GLY A 153 2.81 -7.03 2.64
N PRO A 154 3.71 -7.99 2.90
CA PRO A 154 3.35 -9.40 2.88
C PRO A 154 2.20 -9.65 3.88
N VAL A 155 1.04 -10.01 3.35
CA VAL A 155 -0.05 -10.53 4.18
C VAL A 155 0.43 -11.88 4.71
N PRO A 156 0.38 -12.14 6.04
CA PRO A 156 0.81 -13.42 6.58
C PRO A 156 0.05 -14.53 5.89
N GLU A 157 0.78 -15.51 5.36
CA GLU A 157 0.18 -16.62 4.63
C GLU A 157 -0.85 -17.34 5.52
N PRO A 158 -1.92 -17.94 4.95
CA PRO A 158 -2.94 -18.65 5.74
C PRO A 158 -2.35 -19.70 6.70
N ALA A 159 -1.21 -20.29 6.35
CA ALA A 159 -0.47 -21.22 7.21
C ALA A 159 0.08 -20.56 8.48
N THR A 160 0.53 -19.30 8.41
CA THR A 160 0.99 -18.54 9.58
C THR A 160 -0.16 -18.29 10.56
N TRP A 161 -1.34 -17.92 10.04
CA TRP A 161 -2.55 -17.77 10.87
C TRP A 161 -2.94 -19.09 11.52
N ALA A 162 -2.89 -20.19 10.77
CA ALA A 162 -3.14 -21.51 11.31
C ALA A 162 -2.15 -21.88 12.41
N MET A 163 -0.84 -21.65 12.21
CA MET A 163 0.19 -21.91 13.23
C MET A 163 -0.04 -21.08 14.50
N MET A 164 -0.40 -19.80 14.37
CA MET A 164 -0.73 -18.95 15.52
C MET A 164 -1.95 -19.47 16.28
N LEU A 165 -3.04 -19.79 15.57
CA LEU A 165 -4.27 -20.32 16.17
C LEU A 165 -4.04 -21.68 16.82
N THR A 166 -3.26 -22.57 16.19
CA THR A 166 -2.86 -23.85 16.77
C THR A 166 -2.01 -23.66 18.02
N GLY A 167 -1.03 -22.75 18.00
CA GLY A 167 -0.20 -22.44 19.15
C GLY A 167 -1.00 -21.89 20.34
N PHE A 168 -1.85 -20.89 20.09
CA PHE A 168 -2.73 -20.32 21.12
C PHE A 168 -3.76 -21.33 21.62
N GLY A 169 -4.31 -22.17 20.74
CA GLY A 169 -5.21 -23.25 21.08
C GLY A 169 -4.55 -24.30 21.99
N ALA A 170 -3.31 -24.69 21.68
CA ALA A 170 -2.53 -25.62 22.50
C ALA A 170 -2.27 -25.07 23.90
N VAL A 171 -1.82 -23.81 24.02
CA VAL A 171 -1.59 -23.15 25.32
C VAL A 171 -2.88 -23.04 26.12
N GLY A 172 -3.98 -22.58 25.50
CA GLY A 172 -5.28 -22.48 26.15
C GLY A 172 -5.82 -23.84 26.63
N SER A 173 -5.61 -24.89 25.84
CA SER A 173 -5.99 -26.27 26.21
C SER A 173 -5.22 -26.78 27.43
N ALA A 174 -3.92 -26.50 27.50
CA ALA A 174 -3.07 -26.90 28.62
C ALA A 174 -3.48 -26.20 29.92
N MET A 175 -3.82 -24.90 29.85
CA MET A 175 -4.32 -24.15 31.00
C MET A 175 -5.68 -24.67 31.51
N ARG A 176 -6.60 -25.04 30.60
CA ARG A 176 -7.90 -25.60 30.99
C ARG A 176 -7.77 -26.97 31.68
N ARG A 177 -6.87 -27.84 31.21
CA ARG A 177 -6.62 -29.15 31.84
C ARG A 177 -6.12 -29.04 33.29
N ARG A 178 -5.29 -28.03 33.61
CA ARG A 178 -4.76 -27.85 34.98
C ARG A 178 -5.82 -27.47 36.00
N ARG A 179 -6.94 -26.84 35.59
CA ARG A 179 -8.04 -26.46 36.49
C ARG A 179 -8.95 -27.63 36.89
N SER A 180 -8.89 -28.77 36.20
CA SER A 180 -9.73 -29.95 36.51
C SER A 180 -9.15 -30.86 37.59
N LEU A 181 -7.93 -30.61 38.07
CA LEU A 181 -7.35 -31.36 39.19
C LEU A 181 -7.87 -30.77 40.50
N LYS A 182 -8.91 -31.40 41.09
CA LYS A 182 -9.33 -31.10 42.47
C LYS A 182 -8.21 -31.54 43.42
N PRO A 183 -7.67 -30.67 44.29
CA PRO A 183 -6.76 -31.11 45.33
C PRO A 183 -7.55 -31.96 46.32
N GLN A 184 -7.21 -33.24 46.45
CA GLN A 184 -7.63 -34.05 47.59
C GLN A 184 -6.70 -33.72 48.75
N PHE A 185 -7.24 -33.04 49.76
CA PHE A 185 -6.61 -32.94 51.06
C PHE A 185 -6.84 -34.27 51.80
N ALA A 186 -5.76 -34.88 52.26
CA ALA A 186 -5.75 -36.05 53.14
C ALA A 186 -5.89 -35.62 54.61
#